data_AF-A0A1J5A4D7-F1
#
_entry.id   AF-A0A1J5A4D7-F1
#
_cell.length_a   1.000
_cell.length_b   1.000
_cell.length_c   1.000
_cell.angle_alpha   90.00
_cell.angle_beta   90.00
_cell.angle_gamma   90.00
#
_symmetry.space_group_name_H-M   'P 1'
#
loop_
_entity.id
_entity.type
_entity.pdbx_description
1 polymer ?
#
loop_
_entity_poly.entity_id
_entity_poly.type
_entity_poly.pdbx_seq_one_letter_code
_entity_poly.pdbx_strand_id
1 'polypeptide(L)'
;MPKFSSLDKLVEFFDTHDMGEYWDDMPEVHFDIDIQRRTHLFALDEDVAERLTVIAKAKRIPSKTLINKWLREKVLEQTKATP
;
A
#
# COMPACT_ATOMS: atom_id res chain seq x y z
N MET A 1 -14.07 -20.08 -22.32
CA MET A 1 -12.61 -19.81 -22.29
C MET A 1 -11.84 -20.58 -23.37
N PRO A 2 -10.89 -19.93 -24.06
CA PRO A 2 -10.05 -20.55 -25.10
C PRO A 2 -9.04 -21.56 -24.54
N LYS A 3 -8.66 -22.54 -25.36
CA LYS A 3 -7.63 -23.54 -25.04
C LYS A 3 -6.36 -23.23 -25.80
N PHE A 4 -5.21 -23.20 -25.11
CA PHE A 4 -3.92 -22.90 -25.71
C PHE A 4 -3.04 -24.14 -25.81
N SER A 5 -2.29 -24.25 -26.90
CA SER A 5 -1.36 -25.37 -27.17
C SER A 5 0.04 -25.16 -26.58
N SER A 6 0.36 -23.93 -26.13
CA SER A 6 1.63 -23.59 -25.49
C SER A 6 1.47 -22.41 -24.51
N LEU A 7 2.42 -22.28 -23.58
CA LEU A 7 2.47 -21.17 -22.64
C LEU A 7 2.66 -19.84 -23.36
N ASP A 8 3.54 -19.78 -24.37
CA ASP A 8 3.79 -18.56 -25.16
C ASP A 8 2.52 -18.03 -25.83
N LYS A 9 1.67 -18.94 -26.34
CA LYS A 9 0.39 -18.58 -26.95
C LYS A 9 -0.64 -18.10 -25.94
N LEU A 10 -0.60 -18.61 -24.71
CA LEU A 10 -1.43 -18.09 -23.62
C LEU A 10 -0.99 -16.68 -23.25
N VAL A 11 0.31 -16.43 -23.09
CA VAL A 11 0.85 -15.10 -22.77
C VAL A 11 0.51 -14.10 -23.87
N GLU A 12 0.74 -14.46 -25.14
CA GLU A 12 0.40 -13.61 -26.29
C GLU A 12 -1.09 -13.24 -26.30
N PHE A 13 -1.97 -14.18 -25.94
CA PHE A 13 -3.40 -13.93 -25.83
C PHE A 13 -3.73 -12.95 -24.69
N PHE A 14 -3.14 -13.13 -23.51
CA PHE A 14 -3.34 -12.23 -22.37
C PHE A 14 -2.81 -10.81 -22.62
N ASP A 15 -1.73 -10.66 -23.39
CA ASP A 15 -1.14 -9.35 -23.71
C ASP A 15 -1.94 -8.59 -24.78
N THR A 16 -2.64 -9.30 -25.65
CA THR A 16 -3.30 -8.71 -26.84
C THR A 16 -4.81 -8.61 -26.73
N HIS A 17 -5.45 -9.29 -25.78
CA HIS A 17 -6.90 -9.31 -25.62
C HIS A 17 -7.32 -8.75 -24.26
N ASP A 18 -8.43 -8.01 -24.24
CA ASP A 18 -9.05 -7.56 -22.99
C ASP A 18 -9.86 -8.71 -22.36
N MET A 19 -9.49 -9.10 -21.15
CA MET A 19 -10.20 -10.15 -20.41
C MET A 19 -11.62 -9.75 -20.02
N GLY A 20 -11.94 -8.45 -20.01
CA GLY A 20 -13.30 -7.95 -19.80
C GLY A 20 -14.28 -8.41 -20.87
N GLU A 21 -13.82 -8.70 -22.08
CA GLU A 21 -14.67 -9.22 -23.18
C GLU A 21 -15.18 -10.64 -22.91
N TYR A 22 -14.54 -11.37 -21.99
CA TYR A 22 -14.89 -12.74 -21.62
C TYR A 22 -15.58 -12.83 -20.26
N TRP A 23 -15.96 -11.68 -19.67
CA TRP A 23 -16.52 -11.60 -18.31
C TRP A 23 -17.73 -12.54 -18.10
N ASP A 24 -18.64 -12.57 -19.07
CA ASP A 24 -19.86 -13.42 -19.02
C ASP A 24 -19.55 -14.92 -19.19
N ASP A 25 -18.41 -15.26 -19.78
CA ASP A 25 -17.93 -16.64 -19.98
C ASP A 25 -17.04 -17.13 -18.84
N MET A 26 -16.67 -16.26 -17.89
CA MET A 26 -15.85 -16.62 -16.74
C MET A 26 -16.71 -17.28 -15.66
N PRO A 27 -16.25 -18.41 -15.08
CA PRO A 27 -16.95 -19.01 -13.96
C PRO A 27 -16.94 -18.05 -12.77
N GLU A 28 -18.06 -17.97 -12.06
CA GLU A 28 -18.13 -17.21 -10.80
C GLU A 28 -17.23 -17.89 -9.76
N VAL A 29 -16.29 -17.13 -9.20
CA VAL A 29 -15.37 -17.60 -8.16
C VAL A 29 -15.45 -16.67 -6.97
N HIS A 30 -15.72 -17.23 -5.79
CA HIS A 30 -15.61 -16.51 -4.53
C HIS A 30 -14.21 -16.68 -3.95
N PHE A 31 -13.56 -15.57 -3.63
CA PHE A 31 -12.29 -15.56 -2.92
C PHE A 31 -12.38 -14.55 -1.78
N ASP A 32 -11.84 -14.93 -0.62
CA ASP A 32 -11.74 -14.04 0.54
C ASP A 32 -10.41 -13.30 0.48
N ILE A 33 -10.44 -11.98 0.24
CA ILE A 33 -9.25 -11.14 0.36
C ILE A 33 -9.21 -10.55 1.78
N ASP A 34 -8.34 -11.08 2.63
CA ASP A 34 -8.00 -10.46 3.91
C ASP A 34 -6.78 -9.53 3.75
N ILE A 35 -7.03 -8.25 3.48
CA ILE A 35 -5.97 -7.22 3.47
C ILE A 35 -5.69 -6.78 4.91
N GLN A 36 -4.82 -7.51 5.61
CA GLN A 36 -4.43 -7.17 6.97
C GLN A 36 -3.56 -5.91 7.03
N ARG A 37 -4.10 -4.85 7.65
CA ARG A 37 -3.31 -3.66 7.99
C ARG A 37 -2.40 -3.96 9.20
N ARG A 38 -1.10 -3.99 8.97
CA ARG A 38 -0.10 -4.07 10.05
C ARG A 38 0.01 -2.72 10.75
N THR A 39 -0.22 -2.71 12.07
CA THR A 39 -0.06 -1.52 12.91
C THR A 39 1.12 -1.71 13.85
N HIS A 40 2.06 -0.76 13.83
CA HIS A 40 3.19 -0.73 14.77
C HIS A 40 2.96 0.39 15.79
N LEU A 41 3.11 0.06 17.08
CA LEU A 41 3.01 1.02 18.18
C LEU A 41 4.42 1.32 18.70
N PHE A 42 4.73 2.60 18.84
CA PHE A 42 6.00 3.08 19.38
C PHE A 42 5.72 3.93 20.61
N ALA A 43 6.47 3.70 21.68
CA ALA A 43 6.49 4.61 22.82
C ALA A 43 7.25 5.89 22.43
N LEU A 44 6.77 7.03 22.92
CA LEU A 44 7.42 8.33 22.79
C LEU A 44 7.64 8.88 24.19
N ASP A 45 8.75 9.58 24.38
CA ASP A 45 8.98 10.32 25.61
C ASP A 45 7.92 11.42 25.78
N GLU A 46 7.58 11.71 27.03
CA GLU A 46 6.48 12.62 27.39
C GLU A 46 6.67 14.02 26.79
N ASP A 47 7.89 14.56 26.88
CA ASP A 47 8.23 15.88 26.35
C ASP A 47 8.09 15.95 24.83
N VAL A 48 8.44 14.87 24.13
CA VAL A 48 8.29 14.76 22.67
C VAL A 48 6.81 14.69 22.29
N ALA A 49 6.03 13.90 23.01
CA ALA A 49 4.60 13.73 22.76
C ALA A 49 3.81 15.02 22.99
N GLU A 50 4.14 15.78 24.04
CA GLU A 50 3.55 17.08 24.32
C GLU A 50 3.84 18.10 23.20
N ARG A 51 5.12 18.25 22.84
CA ARG A 51 5.54 19.17 21.77
C ARG A 51 4.89 18.80 20.43
N LEU A 52 4.86 17.52 20.09
CA LEU A 52 4.20 17.02 18.89
C LEU A 52 2.72 17.41 18.88
N THR A 53 2.04 17.26 20.01
CA THR A 53 0.61 17.58 20.14
C THR A 53 0.34 19.08 19.98
N VAL A 54 1.18 19.93 20.54
CA VAL A 54 1.09 21.39 20.36
C VAL A 54 1.24 21.76 18.88
N ILE A 55 2.24 21.20 18.20
CA ILE A 55 2.49 21.47 16.77
C ILE A 55 1.33 20.94 15.91
N ALA A 56 0.83 19.74 16.20
CA ALA A 56 -0.29 19.12 15.50
C ALA A 56 -1.56 19.97 15.61
N LYS A 57 -1.88 20.46 16.82
CA LYS A 57 -2.99 21.39 17.07
C LYS A 57 -2.84 22.70 16.29
N ALA A 58 -1.65 23.31 16.32
CA ALA A 58 -1.37 24.54 15.57
C ALA A 58 -1.55 24.34 14.05
N LYS A 59 -1.19 23.16 13.53
CA LYS A 59 -1.35 22.78 12.12
C LYS A 59 -2.74 22.21 11.78
N ARG A 60 -3.65 22.09 12.75
CA ARG A 60 -4.99 21.48 12.61
C ARG A 60 -4.97 20.08 11.98
N ILE A 61 -3.97 19.28 12.34
CA ILE A 61 -3.83 17.89 11.87
C ILE A 61 -3.66 16.94 13.06
N PRO A 62 -4.04 15.66 12.94
CA PRO A 62 -3.82 14.69 14.01
C PRO A 62 -2.34 14.45 14.28
N SER A 63 -1.95 14.30 15.56
CA SER A 63 -0.57 13.99 15.97
C SER A 63 -0.04 12.73 15.27
N LYS A 64 -0.89 11.71 15.08
CA LYS A 64 -0.56 10.49 14.31
C LYS A 64 -0.14 10.80 12.88
N THR A 65 -0.84 11.70 12.19
CA THR A 65 -0.52 12.04 10.81
C THR A 65 0.79 12.81 10.73
N LEU A 66 1.00 13.74 11.65
CA LEU A 66 2.22 14.54 11.73
C LEU A 66 3.46 13.67 11.96
N ILE A 67 3.42 12.79 12.97
CA ILE A 67 4.57 11.92 13.29
C ILE A 67 4.89 10.95 12.16
N ASN A 68 3.88 10.34 11.53
CA ASN A 68 4.12 9.43 10.41
C ASN A 68 4.74 10.15 9.22
N LYS A 69 4.33 11.40 8.96
CA LYS A 69 4.92 12.21 7.88
C LYS A 69 6.40 12.51 8.17
N TRP A 70 6.72 13.00 9.36
CA TRP A 70 8.10 13.31 9.73
C TRP A 70 9.00 12.08 9.78
N LEU A 71 8.51 10.97 10.33
CA LEU A 71 9.26 9.71 10.34
C LEU A 71 9.54 9.23 8.92
N ARG A 72 8.57 9.32 8.00
CA ARG A 72 8.78 8.96 6.60
C ARG A 72 9.85 9.83 5.95
N GLU A 73 9.81 11.15 6.16
CA GLU A 73 10.84 12.08 5.64
C GLU A 73 12.23 11.72 6.18
N LYS A 74 12.35 11.49 7.50
CA LYS A 74 13.62 11.16 8.15
C LYS A 74 14.19 9.81 7.71
N VAL A 75 13.34 8.78 7.60
CA VAL A 75 13.76 7.46 7.09
C VAL A 75 14.26 7.60 5.66
N LEU A 76 13.56 8.34 4.81
CA LEU A 76 13.99 8.56 3.42
C LEU A 76 15.35 9.27 3.34
N GLU A 77 15.58 10.29 4.17
CA GLU A 77 16.89 10.96 4.27
C GLU A 77 18.01 9.97 4.62
N GLN A 78 17.81 9.10 5.61
CA GLN A 78 18.81 8.12 6.02
C GLN A 78 19.05 7.02 4.98
N THR A 79 18.00 6.57 4.28
CA THR A 79 18.14 5.58 3.19
C THR A 79 18.83 6.13 1.95
N LYS A 80 18.74 7.45 1.69
CA LYS A 80 19.51 8.09 0.62
C LYS A 80 20.95 8.39 1.00
N ALA A 81 21.23 8.49 2.30
CA ALA A 81 22.56 8.77 2.84
C ALA A 81 23.41 7.51 3.08
N THR A 82 22.84 6.31 2.87
CA THR A 82 23.57 5.04 2.96
C THR A 82 23.85 4.55 1.52
N PRO A 83 25.12 4.42 1.10
CA PRO A 83 25.48 3.82 -0.18
C PRO A 83 25.15 2.32 -0.25
#